data_AF-A0A813L8L7-F1
#
_entry.id   AF-A0A813L8L7-F1
#
_cell.length_a   1.000
_cell.length_b   1.000
_cell.length_c   1.000
_cell.angle_alpha   90.00
_cell.angle_beta   90.00
_cell.angle_gamma   90.00
#
_symmetry.space_group_name_H-M   'P 1'
#
loop_
_entity.id
_entity.type
_entity.pdbx_description
1 polymer ?
#
loop_
_entity_poly.entity_id
_entity_poly.type
_entity_poly.pdbx_seq_one_letter_code
_entity_poly.pdbx_strand_id
1 'polypeptide(L)'
;ARRSAFEAISIAQESISVKGIMELQRQTEVSEAAKAVLSAAMCMVAGVDDASMQVDAAGIPLGSWSDLRALLGKPGNFINALRRFPYAVDSGRLQDSNVPSSRQCLEALGAAELSGEDDL
;
A
#
# COMPACT_ATOMS: atom_id res chain seq x y z
N ALA A 1 -17.31 1.76 16.42
CA ALA A 1 -16.55 1.03 15.38
C ALA A 1 -16.10 1.94 14.24
N ARG A 2 -17.00 2.42 13.36
CA ARG A 2 -16.63 3.25 12.18
C ARG A 2 -15.84 4.52 12.51
N ARG A 3 -16.35 5.35 13.43
CA ARG A 3 -15.66 6.60 13.83
C ARG A 3 -14.25 6.34 14.38
N SER A 4 -14.11 5.33 15.23
CA SER A 4 -12.81 4.93 15.81
C SER A 4 -11.85 4.40 14.74
N ALA A 5 -12.35 3.67 13.74
CA ALA A 5 -11.54 3.21 12.61
C ALA A 5 -11.06 4.39 11.74
N PHE A 6 -11.94 5.36 11.47
CA PHE A 6 -11.60 6.58 10.74
C PHE A 6 -10.50 7.37 11.47
N GLU A 7 -10.67 7.59 12.76
CA GLU A 7 -9.70 8.31 13.60
C GLU A 7 -8.34 7.59 13.65
N ALA A 8 -8.34 6.26 13.84
CA ALA A 8 -7.12 5.47 13.82
C ALA A 8 -6.38 5.58 12.47
N ILE A 9 -7.11 5.55 11.35
CA ILE A 9 -6.53 5.71 10.01
C ILE A 9 -5.98 7.13 9.84
N SER A 10 -6.69 8.17 10.27
CA SER A 10 -6.20 9.56 10.20
C SER A 10 -4.89 9.74 10.98
N ILE A 11 -4.81 9.22 12.22
CA ILE A 11 -3.59 9.26 13.04
C ILE A 11 -2.43 8.55 12.33
N ALA A 12 -2.68 7.35 11.78
CA ALA A 12 -1.66 6.61 11.05
C ALA A 12 -1.15 7.40 9.83
N GLN A 13 -2.05 8.05 9.08
CA GLN A 13 -1.70 8.85 7.91
C GLN A 13 -0.87 10.09 8.23
N GLU A 14 -1.05 10.70 9.41
CA GLU A 14 -0.26 11.84 9.87
C GLU A 14 1.19 11.46 10.19
N SER A 15 1.44 10.20 10.57
CA SER A 15 2.80 9.69 10.79
C SER A 15 3.61 9.51 9.50
N ILE A 16 2.94 9.46 8.34
CA ILE A 16 3.59 9.28 7.04
C ILE A 16 4.05 10.63 6.50
N SER A 17 5.38 10.83 6.47
CA SER A 17 5.98 12.06 5.96
C SER A 17 6.48 11.91 4.52
N VAL A 18 6.44 13.00 3.75
CA VAL A 18 7.07 13.08 2.41
C VAL A 18 8.55 12.70 2.48
N LYS A 19 9.25 13.15 3.53
CA LYS A 19 10.66 12.83 3.76
C LYS A 19 10.87 11.32 3.90
N GLY A 20 10.04 10.62 4.69
CA GLY A 20 10.14 9.17 4.88
C GLY A 20 9.90 8.40 3.59
N ILE A 21 8.92 8.82 2.78
CA ILE A 21 8.68 8.22 1.45
C ILE A 21 9.86 8.46 0.50
N MET A 22 10.43 9.66 0.48
CA MET A 22 11.60 9.97 -0.35
C MET A 22 12.84 9.19 0.09
N GLU A 23 13.01 8.96 1.39
CA GLU A 23 14.10 8.14 1.94
C GLU A 23 13.93 6.68 1.54
N LEU A 24 12.72 6.13 1.69
CA LEU A 24 12.37 4.79 1.22
C LEU A 24 12.62 4.65 -0.29
N GLN A 25 12.26 5.64 -1.09
CA GLN A 25 12.49 5.67 -2.54
C GLN A 25 13.98 5.68 -2.91
N ARG A 26 14.88 6.14 -2.04
CA ARG A 26 16.32 6.13 -2.34
C ARG A 26 16.94 4.75 -2.16
N GLN A 27 16.29 3.86 -1.42
CA GLN A 27 16.78 2.52 -1.17
C GLN A 27 16.83 1.70 -2.46
N THR A 28 17.95 1.04 -2.70
CA THR A 28 18.13 0.11 -3.83
C THR A 28 17.39 -1.20 -3.60
N GLU A 29 17.19 -1.56 -2.34
CA GLU A 29 16.47 -2.74 -1.88
C GLU A 29 15.74 -2.42 -0.58
N VAL A 30 14.64 -3.12 -0.32
CA VAL A 30 13.89 -3.04 0.94
C VAL A 30 13.46 -4.45 1.32
N SER A 31 13.15 -4.67 2.59
CA SER A 31 12.66 -5.97 3.05
C SER A 31 11.36 -6.36 2.36
N GLU A 32 11.10 -7.66 2.23
CA GLU A 32 9.83 -8.18 1.69
C GLU A 32 8.64 -7.64 2.50
N ALA A 33 8.81 -7.46 3.81
CA ALA A 33 7.82 -6.83 4.68
C ALA A 33 7.47 -5.41 4.24
N ALA A 34 8.48 -4.59 3.94
CA ALA A 34 8.25 -3.23 3.46
C ALA A 34 7.58 -3.21 2.07
N LYS A 35 7.97 -4.13 1.17
CA LYS A 35 7.35 -4.26 -0.16
C LYS A 35 5.87 -4.59 -0.04
N ALA A 36 5.53 -5.60 0.75
CA ALA A 36 4.15 -6.05 0.89
C ALA A 36 3.27 -5.03 1.62
N VAL A 37 3.76 -4.34 2.66
CA VAL A 37 3.03 -3.23 3.29
C VAL A 37 2.78 -2.11 2.29
N LEU A 38 3.78 -1.76 1.48
CA LEU A 38 3.65 -0.73 0.46
C LEU A 38 2.65 -1.15 -0.62
N SER A 39 2.77 -2.36 -1.17
CA SER A 39 1.84 -2.92 -2.15
C SER A 39 0.41 -2.95 -1.61
N ALA A 40 0.23 -3.40 -0.37
CA ALA A 40 -1.08 -3.43 0.27
C ALA A 40 -1.69 -2.03 0.42
N ALA A 41 -0.89 -1.03 0.82
CA ALA A 41 -1.34 0.36 0.90
C ALA A 41 -1.69 0.92 -0.48
N MET A 42 -0.90 0.59 -1.52
CA MET A 42 -1.16 0.95 -2.91
C MET A 42 -2.46 0.35 -3.43
N CYS A 43 -2.74 -0.94 -3.17
CA CYS A 43 -4.02 -1.57 -3.51
C CYS A 43 -5.21 -0.83 -2.89
N MET A 44 -5.10 -0.40 -1.64
CA MET A 44 -6.22 0.28 -0.96
C MET A 44 -6.55 1.64 -1.60
N VAL A 45 -5.54 2.35 -2.09
CA VAL A 45 -5.71 3.69 -2.69
C VAL A 45 -5.78 3.68 -4.22
N ALA A 46 -5.70 2.50 -4.85
CA ALA A 46 -5.85 2.35 -6.28
C ALA A 46 -7.22 2.89 -6.73
N GLY A 47 -7.23 3.72 -7.77
CA GLY A 47 -8.43 4.37 -8.28
C GLY A 47 -8.94 5.56 -7.46
N VAL A 48 -8.32 5.89 -6.32
CA VAL A 48 -8.62 7.11 -5.58
C VAL A 48 -7.91 8.30 -6.24
N ASP A 49 -8.67 9.11 -6.99
CA ASP A 49 -8.26 10.38 -7.61
C ASP A 49 -7.02 10.29 -8.55
N ASP A 50 -6.99 9.29 -9.44
CA ASP A 50 -5.99 9.19 -10.51
C ASP A 50 -4.57 8.88 -10.01
N ALA A 51 -4.47 8.08 -8.94
CA ALA A 51 -3.24 7.36 -8.66
C ALA A 51 -3.03 6.40 -9.83
N SER A 52 -2.11 6.75 -10.74
CA SER A 52 -1.68 5.99 -11.92
C SER A 52 -0.99 4.67 -11.54
N MET A 53 -1.56 3.94 -10.59
CA MET A 53 -1.06 2.67 -10.10
C MET A 53 -1.53 1.62 -11.08
N GLN A 54 -0.60 1.21 -11.94
CA GLN A 54 -0.81 0.05 -12.79
C GLN A 54 -0.76 -1.18 -11.89
N VAL A 55 -1.94 -1.63 -11.51
CA VAL A 55 -2.15 -2.97 -10.97
C VAL A 55 -2.26 -3.95 -12.13
N ASP A 56 -1.81 -5.18 -11.92
CA ASP A 56 -2.04 -6.26 -12.86
C ASP A 56 -3.55 -6.63 -12.95
N ALA A 57 -3.89 -7.62 -13.78
CA ALA A 57 -5.26 -8.09 -13.94
C ALA A 57 -5.90 -8.62 -12.63
N ALA A 58 -5.08 -8.89 -11.59
CA ALA A 58 -5.51 -9.32 -10.26
C ALA A 58 -5.58 -8.17 -9.25
N GLY A 59 -5.33 -6.92 -9.66
CA GLY A 59 -5.33 -5.77 -8.75
C GLY A 59 -4.06 -5.65 -7.90
N ILE A 60 -2.99 -6.37 -8.25
CA ILE A 60 -1.72 -6.39 -7.53
C ILE A 60 -0.72 -5.44 -8.21
N PRO A 61 -0.07 -4.52 -7.47
CA PRO A 61 1.02 -3.71 -8.00
C PRO A 61 2.13 -4.61 -8.56
N LEU A 62 2.60 -4.31 -9.78
CA LEU A 62 3.63 -5.10 -10.46
C LEU A 62 4.83 -5.36 -9.53
N GLY A 63 5.20 -6.63 -9.39
CA GLY A 63 5.78 -7.21 -8.17
C GLY A 63 7.26 -6.94 -7.90
N SER A 64 7.94 -6.04 -8.62
CA SER A 64 9.33 -5.70 -8.33
C SER A 64 9.43 -4.46 -7.44
N TRP A 65 10.46 -4.41 -6.59
CA TRP A 65 10.77 -3.17 -5.85
C TRP A 65 11.00 -1.98 -6.79
N SER A 66 11.54 -2.22 -7.99
CA SER A 66 11.73 -1.18 -9.00
C SER A 66 10.40 -0.53 -9.41
N ASP A 67 9.35 -1.33 -9.59
CA ASP A 67 8.02 -0.84 -9.98
C ASP A 67 7.38 -0.05 -8.83
N LEU A 68 7.42 -0.60 -7.62
CA LEU A 68 6.95 0.08 -6.41
C LEU A 68 7.69 1.40 -6.16
N ARG A 69 9.01 1.41 -6.37
CA ARG A 69 9.88 2.58 -6.25
C ARG A 69 9.56 3.64 -7.30
N ALA A 70 9.22 3.24 -8.53
CA ALA A 70 8.80 4.16 -9.59
C ALA A 70 7.48 4.85 -9.22
N LEU A 71 6.54 4.12 -8.62
CA LEU A 71 5.27 4.66 -8.12
C LEU A 71 5.46 5.67 -6.97
N LEU A 72 6.50 5.48 -6.14
CA LEU A 72 6.93 6.47 -5.14
C LEU A 72 7.57 7.73 -5.76
N GLY A 73 7.74 7.80 -7.08
CA GLY A 73 8.23 8.97 -7.83
C GLY A 73 7.41 10.25 -7.62
N LYS A 74 6.17 10.13 -7.14
CA LYS A 74 5.29 11.24 -6.80
C LYS A 74 4.78 11.10 -5.36
N PRO A 75 5.64 11.33 -4.33
CA PRO A 75 5.31 11.05 -2.94
C PRO A 75 4.09 11.85 -2.45
N GLY A 76 3.91 13.08 -2.95
CA GLY A 76 2.74 13.91 -2.64
C GLY A 76 1.43 13.28 -3.12
N ASN A 77 1.42 12.64 -4.30
CA ASN A 77 0.22 11.98 -4.83
C ASN A 77 -0.15 10.77 -3.97
N PHE A 78 0.84 9.96 -3.58
CA PHE A 78 0.61 8.80 -2.72
C PHE A 78 0.05 9.21 -1.35
N ILE A 79 0.65 10.21 -0.70
CA ILE A 79 0.17 10.72 0.59
C ILE A 79 -1.22 11.34 0.46
N ASN A 80 -1.50 12.07 -0.61
CA ASN A 80 -2.83 12.63 -0.86
C ASN A 80 -3.88 11.53 -1.07
N ALA A 81 -3.54 10.46 -1.79
CA ALA A 81 -4.42 9.31 -1.99
C ALA A 81 -4.73 8.61 -0.67
N LEU A 82 -3.71 8.40 0.18
CA LEU A 82 -3.89 7.90 1.54
C LEU A 82 -4.86 8.79 2.33
N ARG A 83 -4.61 10.11 2.40
CA ARG A 83 -5.48 11.05 3.14
C ARG A 83 -6.94 11.05 2.67
N ARG A 84 -7.19 10.75 1.39
CA ARG A 84 -8.54 10.71 0.82
C ARG A 84 -9.21 9.35 0.96
N PHE A 85 -8.46 8.29 1.22
CA PHE A 85 -8.98 6.93 1.34
C PHE A 85 -10.16 6.79 2.31
N PRO A 86 -10.14 7.34 3.55
CA PRO A 86 -11.28 7.21 4.46
C PRO A 86 -12.58 7.80 3.88
N TYR A 87 -12.48 8.92 3.16
CA TYR A 87 -13.60 9.53 2.46
C TYR A 87 -14.03 8.73 1.23
N ALA A 88 -13.10 8.10 0.51
CA ALA A 88 -13.41 7.22 -0.63
C ALA A 88 -14.18 5.98 -0.17
N VAL A 89 -13.82 5.37 0.96
CA VAL A 89 -14.56 4.29 1.60
C VAL A 89 -15.98 4.75 1.95
N ASP A 90 -16.10 5.88 2.64
CA ASP A 90 -17.38 6.40 3.11
C ASP A 90 -18.33 6.81 1.98
N SER A 91 -17.79 7.19 0.81
CA SER A 91 -18.54 7.55 -0.39
C SER A 91 -18.78 6.39 -1.35
N GLY A 92 -18.38 5.16 -1.00
CA GLY A 92 -18.54 3.99 -1.86
C GLY A 92 -17.72 4.03 -3.14
N ARG A 93 -16.63 4.82 -3.16
CA ARG A 93 -15.71 4.94 -4.32
C ARG A 93 -14.56 3.95 -4.29
N LEU A 94 -14.47 3.12 -3.26
CA LEU A 94 -13.49 2.04 -3.19
C LEU A 94 -13.92 0.91 -4.12
N GLN A 95 -13.01 0.43 -4.97
CA GLN A 95 -13.30 -0.71 -5.84
C GLN A 95 -13.34 -2.01 -5.01
N ASP A 96 -14.22 -2.93 -5.39
CA ASP A 96 -14.42 -4.20 -4.67
C ASP A 96 -13.14 -5.06 -4.63
N SER A 97 -12.24 -4.90 -5.60
CA SER A 97 -10.95 -5.58 -5.68
C SER A 97 -9.91 -5.05 -4.69
N ASN A 98 -10.03 -3.81 -4.21
CA ASN A 98 -8.96 -3.17 -3.43
C ASN A 98 -8.66 -3.92 -2.13
N VAL A 99 -9.70 -4.35 -1.40
CA VAL A 99 -9.55 -5.07 -0.12
C VAL A 99 -8.98 -6.48 -0.33
N PRO A 100 -9.52 -7.33 -1.23
CA PRO A 100 -8.91 -8.62 -1.55
C PRO A 100 -7.46 -8.54 -2.03
N SER A 101 -7.12 -7.62 -2.94
CA SER A 101 -5.76 -7.49 -3.45
C SER A 101 -4.78 -6.99 -2.38
N SER A 102 -5.23 -6.04 -1.54
CA SER A 102 -4.44 -5.57 -0.39
C SER A 102 -4.15 -6.69 0.61
N ARG A 103 -5.18 -7.50 0.92
CA ARG A 103 -5.05 -8.68 1.77
C ARG A 103 -4.07 -9.69 1.21
N GLN A 104 -4.16 -10.01 -0.09
CA GLN A 104 -3.25 -10.94 -0.74
C GLN A 104 -1.78 -10.49 -0.64
N CYS A 105 -1.52 -9.19 -0.75
CA CYS A 105 -0.16 -8.64 -0.56
C CYS A 105 0.38 -8.92 0.85
N LEU A 106 -0.46 -8.79 1.88
CA LEU A 106 -0.07 -9.04 3.27
C LEU A 106 -0.02 -10.54 3.63
N GLU A 107 -0.82 -11.37 2.98
CA GLU A 107 -0.80 -12.83 3.20
C GLU A 107 0.41 -13.49 2.55
N ALA A 108 0.90 -12.95 1.42
CA ALA A 108 2.15 -13.39 0.81
C ALA A 108 3.36 -13.24 1.76
N LEU A 109 3.34 -12.26 2.66
CA LEU A 109 4.30 -12.12 3.76
C LEU A 109 4.22 -13.26 4.76
N GLY A 110 3.00 -13.59 5.22
CA GLY A 110 2.78 -14.64 6.21
C GLY A 110 3.16 -16.02 5.68
N ALA A 111 2.93 -16.28 4.39
CA ALA A 111 3.35 -17.52 3.74
C ALA A 111 4.87 -17.62 3.56
N ALA A 112 5.56 -16.50 3.31
CA ALA A 112 7.01 -16.47 3.15
C ALA A 112 7.76 -16.65 4.48
N GLU A 113 7.25 -16.09 5.58
CA GLU A 113 7.81 -16.29 6.94
C GLU A 113 7.63 -17.74 7.42
N LEU A 114 6.51 -18.40 7.05
CA LEU A 114 6.25 -19.81 7.39
C LEU A 114 7.05 -20.82 6.55
N SER A 115 7.68 -20.40 5.45
CA SER A 115 8.56 -21.25 4.65
C SER A 115 10.04 -21.16 5.04
N GLY A 116 10.37 -20.40 6.08
CA GLY A 116 11.75 -20.16 6.54
C GLY A 116 12.25 -21.09 7.66
N GLU A 117 11.43 -22.03 8.14
CA GLU A 117 11.79 -22.99 9.21
C GLU A 117 11.60 -24.43 8.71
N ASP A 118 12.45 -24.92 7.82
CA ASP A 118 12.60 -26.36 7.55
C ASP A 118 13.94 -26.68 6.83
N ASP A 119 15.05 -26.10 7.32
CA ASP A 119 16.40 -26.55 6.94
C ASP A 119 17.34 -26.50 8.16
N LEU A 120 17.21 -27.49 9.05
CA LEU A 120 18.26 -27.96 9.96
C LEU A 120 18.27 -29.50 10.01
#